data_AF-A0A7U9RHE5-F1
#
_entry.id   AF-A0A7U9RHE5-F1
#
_cell.length_a   1.000
_cell.length_b   1.000
_cell.length_c   1.000
_cell.angle_alpha   90.00
_cell.angle_beta   90.00
_cell.angle_gamma   90.00
#
_symmetry.space_group_name_H-M   'P 1'
#
loop_
_entity.id
_entity.type
_entity.pdbx_description
1 polymer ?
#
loop_
_entity_poly.entity_id
_entity_poly.type
_entity_poly.pdbx_seq_one_letter_code
_entity_poly.pdbx_strand_id
1 'polypeptide(L)'
;MGLGVLIKGMAVKLFAFFCIFCLVLASLPVLPVLAQEEAYPLIFGKKPETEEPVLELWMDEEEYVVRPGECLWDIAENLWGEGARYTDILEKNKNMITNEDLIYPGMSLKTAGRGYIVRKDAKYGGVQMGEYSMDMPGGWTAGVISSGDAYANFALSGNGISGIACLVQDKRQETEADVQDWQKAAEKVQKYGEENYPGKVSDLTFEHYGMENDEAVCLYSFTYRADLADYEMDGVFSCRVCVGMKLTEHIQAQFVGYAVDYDIESCVRYVTASFEEHTQGYDLDEFTVSDSNMAISPESPWELEGMFNSFAWIDEFFTALFKRAAGIEPEKSPKENLVDKMTRTGK
;
A
#
# COMPACT_ATOMS: atom_id res chain seq x y z
N MET A 1 -3.94 26.82 26.18
CA MET A 1 -2.70 27.11 25.42
C MET A 1 -1.69 25.94 25.37
N GLY A 2 -1.95 24.78 25.99
CA GLY A 2 -0.94 23.71 26.14
C GLY A 2 -0.98 22.54 25.14
N LEU A 3 -2.05 22.33 24.36
CA LEU A 3 -2.18 21.14 23.51
C LEU A 3 -1.50 21.30 22.14
N GLY A 4 -1.58 22.48 21.53
CA GLY A 4 -1.01 22.75 20.20
C GLY A 4 0.52 22.91 20.15
N VAL A 5 1.18 23.05 21.31
CA VAL A 5 2.64 23.16 21.41
C VAL A 5 3.29 21.79 21.57
N LEU A 6 2.62 20.84 22.25
CA LEU A 6 3.10 19.46 22.40
C LEU A 6 3.11 18.71 21.07
N ILE A 7 2.05 18.84 20.27
CA ILE A 7 1.93 18.18 18.95
C ILE A 7 3.04 18.67 18.00
N LYS A 8 3.38 19.98 18.04
CA LYS A 8 4.51 20.53 17.26
C LYS A 8 5.87 20.03 17.75
N GLY A 9 6.07 19.87 19.06
CA GLY A 9 7.32 19.35 19.61
C GLY A 9 7.57 17.87 19.29
N MET A 10 6.51 17.06 19.28
CA MET A 10 6.57 15.63 18.98
C MET A 10 6.80 15.37 17.48
N ALA A 11 6.10 16.11 16.62
CA ALA A 11 6.33 16.10 15.17
C ALA A 11 7.78 16.51 14.86
N VAL A 12 8.33 17.52 15.53
CA VAL A 12 9.72 17.97 15.30
C VAL A 12 10.76 16.92 15.71
N LYS A 13 10.53 16.15 16.79
CA LYS A 13 11.45 15.07 17.19
C LYS A 13 11.39 13.86 16.27
N LEU A 14 10.19 13.38 15.90
CA LEU A 14 10.07 12.30 14.90
C LEU A 14 10.59 12.73 13.53
N PHE A 15 10.29 13.95 13.11
CA PHE A 15 10.76 14.54 11.84
C PHE A 15 12.28 14.71 11.80
N ALA A 16 12.90 15.15 12.91
CA ALA A 16 14.37 15.27 12.99
C ALA A 16 15.08 13.91 12.89
N PHE A 17 14.47 12.81 13.37
CA PHE A 17 15.01 11.47 13.20
C PHE A 17 14.80 10.91 11.78
N PHE A 18 13.68 11.24 11.12
CA PHE A 18 13.42 10.87 9.73
C PHE A 18 14.40 11.57 8.76
N CYS A 19 14.71 12.86 8.98
CA CYS A 19 15.68 13.59 8.17
C CYS A 19 17.13 13.11 8.28
N ILE A 20 17.52 12.40 9.35
CA ILE A 20 18.90 11.90 9.50
C ILE A 20 19.20 10.76 8.51
N PHE A 21 18.19 10.14 7.89
CA PHE A 21 18.38 9.06 6.91
C PHE A 21 18.29 9.52 5.44
N CYS A 22 17.98 10.79 5.16
CA CYS A 22 17.87 11.34 3.78
C CYS A 22 19.11 12.13 3.30
N LEU A 23 20.25 12.03 3.98
CA LEU A 23 21.53 12.63 3.54
C LEU A 23 22.37 11.52 2.89
N VAL A 24 22.68 11.49 1.58
CA VAL A 24 23.48 12.44 0.80
C VAL A 24 23.25 12.19 -0.72
N LEU A 25 22.75 13.17 -1.49
CA LEU A 25 23.50 13.90 -2.54
C LEU A 25 22.63 15.07 -3.04
N ALA A 26 22.85 16.27 -2.53
CA ALA A 26 22.34 17.50 -3.17
C ALA A 26 23.21 18.70 -2.77
N SER A 27 24.18 19.05 -3.61
CA SER A 27 24.84 20.35 -3.60
C SER A 27 24.52 21.13 -4.87
N LEU A 28 23.24 21.45 -5.04
CA LEU A 28 22.76 22.54 -5.90
C LEU A 28 21.63 23.27 -5.14
N PRO A 29 21.45 24.59 -5.35
CA PRO A 29 20.48 25.36 -4.57
C PRO A 29 19.06 24.89 -4.92
N VAL A 30 18.47 24.11 -4.02
CA VAL A 30 17.09 23.68 -4.10
C VAL A 30 16.21 24.91 -3.85
N LEU A 31 15.62 25.47 -4.91
CA LEU A 31 14.39 26.24 -4.77
C LEU A 31 13.40 25.33 -4.03
N PRO A 32 12.72 25.79 -2.97
CA PRO A 32 11.71 24.99 -2.32
C PRO A 32 10.49 24.99 -3.24
N VAL A 33 10.51 24.11 -4.24
CA VAL A 33 9.27 23.53 -4.73
C VAL A 33 8.80 22.70 -3.55
N LEU A 34 7.84 23.23 -2.81
CA LEU A 34 7.02 22.40 -1.93
C LEU A 34 6.39 21.36 -2.87
N ALA A 35 7.00 20.18 -2.97
CA ALA A 35 6.44 19.06 -3.70
C ALA A 35 5.15 18.70 -2.97
N GLN A 36 4.04 19.25 -3.45
CA GLN A 36 2.72 18.82 -3.04
C GLN A 36 2.64 17.35 -3.44
N GLU A 37 2.51 16.46 -2.45
CA GLU A 37 2.39 15.03 -2.73
C GLU A 37 1.18 14.81 -3.65
N GLU A 38 1.42 14.04 -4.70
CA GLU A 38 0.49 13.89 -5.79
C GLU A 38 -0.60 12.87 -5.45
N ALA A 39 -1.85 13.16 -5.81
CA ALA A 39 -2.96 12.24 -5.59
C ALA A 39 -3.17 11.29 -6.78
N TYR A 40 -3.48 10.03 -6.49
CA TYR A 40 -3.72 8.96 -7.46
C TYR A 40 -5.13 8.36 -7.33
N PRO A 41 -6.20 9.16 -7.49
CA PRO A 41 -7.55 8.68 -7.27
C PRO A 41 -7.91 7.57 -8.26
N LEU A 42 -8.64 6.56 -7.78
CA LEU A 42 -9.30 5.59 -8.64
C LEU A 42 -10.60 6.21 -9.17
N ILE A 43 -10.60 6.60 -10.44
CA ILE A 43 -11.74 7.23 -11.10
C ILE A 43 -12.58 6.14 -11.72
N PHE A 44 -13.80 5.94 -11.25
CA PHE A 44 -14.66 4.93 -11.82
C PHE A 44 -15.56 5.46 -12.94
N GLY A 45 -16.09 4.53 -13.75
CA GLY A 45 -17.13 4.81 -14.72
C GLY A 45 -16.54 5.16 -16.09
N LYS A 46 -16.49 6.45 -16.43
CA LYS A 46 -15.99 6.89 -17.76
C LYS A 46 -14.47 7.02 -17.72
N LYS A 47 -13.78 6.33 -18.64
CA LYS A 47 -12.35 6.49 -18.89
C LYS A 47 -11.99 7.97 -19.02
N PRO A 48 -11.04 8.49 -18.24
CA PRO A 48 -10.63 9.89 -18.32
C PRO A 48 -10.20 10.27 -19.74
N GLU A 49 -10.67 11.42 -20.23
CA GLU A 49 -10.22 12.01 -21.50
C GLU A 49 -8.93 12.79 -21.27
N THR A 50 -7.80 12.09 -21.34
CA THR A 50 -6.46 12.63 -21.09
C THR A 50 -5.46 12.10 -22.13
N GLU A 51 -4.40 12.86 -22.39
CA GLU A 51 -3.26 12.40 -23.21
C GLU A 51 -2.32 11.46 -22.42
N GLU A 52 -2.40 11.52 -21.10
CA GLU A 52 -1.63 10.69 -20.17
C GLU A 52 -2.05 9.20 -20.27
N PRO A 53 -1.11 8.25 -20.10
CA PRO A 53 -1.45 6.84 -19.98
C PRO A 53 -2.41 6.58 -18.79
N VAL A 54 -3.27 5.57 -18.92
CA VAL A 54 -4.27 5.24 -17.89
C VAL A 54 -4.16 3.76 -17.54
N LEU A 55 -4.01 3.46 -16.25
CA LEU A 55 -4.18 2.10 -15.72
C LEU A 55 -5.67 1.80 -15.61
N GLU A 56 -6.09 0.65 -16.11
CA GLU A 56 -7.47 0.19 -16.04
C GLU A 56 -7.56 -1.00 -15.08
N LEU A 57 -8.39 -0.87 -14.05
CA LEU A 57 -8.63 -1.86 -13.01
C LEU A 57 -10.08 -2.31 -13.10
N TRP A 58 -10.32 -3.62 -13.05
CA TRP A 58 -11.64 -4.21 -13.22
C TRP A 58 -12.02 -4.87 -11.90
N MET A 59 -13.14 -4.47 -11.30
CA MET A 59 -13.70 -5.28 -10.24
C MET A 59 -14.48 -6.41 -10.90
N ASP A 60 -14.25 -7.64 -10.44
CA ASP A 60 -15.03 -8.80 -10.88
C ASP A 60 -16.52 -8.54 -10.69
N GLU A 61 -17.36 -9.28 -11.43
CA GLU A 61 -18.81 -9.28 -11.23
C GLU A 61 -19.11 -9.89 -9.87
N GLU A 62 -18.91 -9.12 -8.80
CA GLU A 62 -19.47 -9.45 -7.52
C GLU A 62 -20.99 -9.36 -7.67
N GLU A 63 -21.62 -10.51 -7.45
CA GLU A 63 -23.04 -10.60 -7.21
C GLU A 63 -23.32 -10.07 -5.81
N TYR A 64 -23.63 -8.78 -5.73
CA TYR A 64 -24.01 -8.16 -4.47
C TYR A 64 -25.46 -8.52 -4.13
N VAL A 65 -25.66 -9.22 -3.02
CA VAL A 65 -27.00 -9.54 -2.52
C VAL A 65 -27.52 -8.39 -1.67
N VAL A 66 -28.51 -7.67 -2.18
CA VAL A 66 -29.16 -6.53 -1.52
C VAL A 66 -29.65 -6.93 -0.13
N ARG A 67 -29.27 -6.17 0.90
CA ARG A 67 -29.72 -6.40 2.28
C ARG A 67 -31.00 -5.61 2.57
N PRO A 68 -31.79 -6.02 3.58
CA PRO A 68 -32.96 -5.27 4.01
C PRO A 68 -32.63 -3.81 4.38
N GLY A 69 -33.24 -2.87 3.66
CA GLY A 69 -33.14 -1.43 3.95
C GLY A 69 -32.06 -0.68 3.18
N GLU A 70 -31.27 -1.36 2.33
CA GLU A 70 -30.29 -0.70 1.47
C GLU A 70 -30.94 -0.12 0.21
N CYS A 71 -30.42 1.01 -0.25
CA CYS A 71 -30.64 1.54 -1.59
C CYS A 71 -29.38 1.42 -2.44
N LEU A 72 -29.48 1.68 -3.75
CA LEU A 72 -28.33 1.61 -4.65
C LEU A 72 -27.20 2.56 -4.24
N TRP A 73 -27.52 3.69 -3.60
CA TRP A 73 -26.54 4.62 -3.03
C TRP A 73 -25.76 3.98 -1.88
N ASP A 74 -26.46 3.37 -0.92
CA ASP A 74 -25.81 2.68 0.21
C ASP A 74 -24.90 1.56 -0.29
N ILE A 75 -25.33 0.81 -1.30
CA ILE A 75 -24.53 -0.26 -1.90
C ILE A 75 -23.27 0.31 -2.56
N ALA A 76 -23.39 1.39 -3.34
CA ALA A 76 -22.26 2.06 -3.97
C ALA A 76 -21.30 2.70 -2.94
N GLU A 77 -21.82 3.26 -1.85
CA GLU A 77 -21.03 3.82 -0.76
C GLU A 77 -20.31 2.70 0.03
N ASN A 78 -20.98 1.57 0.27
CA ASN A 78 -20.40 0.42 0.94
C ASN A 78 -19.31 -0.28 0.10
N LEU A 79 -19.51 -0.36 -1.22
CA LEU A 79 -18.55 -1.02 -2.12
C LEU A 79 -17.40 -0.10 -2.53
N TRP A 80 -17.66 1.19 -2.71
CA TRP A 80 -16.71 2.13 -3.35
C TRP A 80 -16.46 3.41 -2.57
N GLY A 81 -17.08 3.61 -1.41
CA GLY A 81 -16.99 4.86 -0.66
C GLY A 81 -17.63 6.07 -1.36
N GLU A 82 -18.29 5.86 -2.51
CA GLU A 82 -18.85 6.91 -3.34
C GLU A 82 -20.28 6.55 -3.76
N GLY A 83 -21.27 6.92 -2.94
CA GLY A 83 -22.66 6.56 -3.21
C GLY A 83 -23.23 7.11 -4.52
N ALA A 84 -22.65 8.18 -5.08
CA ALA A 84 -23.02 8.72 -6.40
C ALA A 84 -22.85 7.71 -7.55
N ARG A 85 -22.02 6.67 -7.35
CA ARG A 85 -21.80 5.58 -8.30
C ARG A 85 -22.92 4.56 -8.39
N TYR A 86 -24.02 4.75 -7.67
CA TYR A 86 -25.22 3.93 -7.80
C TYR A 86 -25.72 3.82 -9.26
N THR A 87 -25.43 4.82 -10.10
CA THR A 87 -25.75 4.82 -11.53
C THR A 87 -25.04 3.72 -12.31
N ASP A 88 -23.85 3.30 -11.89
CA ASP A 88 -23.10 2.22 -12.55
C ASP A 88 -23.73 0.86 -12.24
N ILE A 89 -24.19 0.67 -10.99
CA ILE A 89 -25.00 -0.49 -10.59
C ILE A 89 -26.29 -0.51 -11.40
N LEU A 90 -26.98 0.63 -11.49
CA LEU A 90 -28.20 0.76 -12.28
C LEU A 90 -27.94 0.39 -13.74
N GLU A 91 -26.87 0.90 -14.34
CA GLU A 91 -26.52 0.65 -15.74
C GLU A 91 -26.29 -0.83 -16.04
N LYS A 92 -25.54 -1.53 -15.19
CA LYS A 92 -25.24 -2.96 -15.37
C LYS A 92 -26.44 -3.85 -15.14
N ASN A 93 -27.36 -3.39 -14.30
CA ASN A 93 -28.58 -4.12 -13.97
C ASN A 93 -29.81 -3.55 -14.70
N LYS A 94 -29.65 -2.74 -15.76
CA LYS A 94 -30.76 -2.14 -16.54
C LYS A 94 -31.80 -3.15 -17.02
N ASN A 95 -31.40 -4.40 -17.24
CA ASN A 95 -32.30 -5.48 -17.64
C ASN A 95 -33.16 -6.03 -16.49
N MET A 96 -32.78 -5.77 -15.24
CA MET A 96 -33.44 -6.26 -14.02
C MET A 96 -34.09 -5.12 -13.21
N ILE A 97 -33.40 -3.98 -13.07
CA ILE A 97 -33.89 -2.80 -12.37
C ILE A 97 -34.64 -1.93 -13.38
N THR A 98 -35.96 -1.92 -13.25
CA THR A 98 -36.84 -1.07 -14.07
C THR A 98 -37.11 0.29 -13.43
N ASN A 99 -36.95 0.38 -12.11
CA ASN A 99 -37.07 1.61 -11.34
C ASN A 99 -35.91 1.68 -10.34
N GLU A 100 -35.09 2.73 -10.42
CA GLU A 100 -33.89 2.93 -9.60
C GLU A 100 -34.18 3.01 -8.10
N ASP A 101 -35.38 3.45 -7.72
CA ASP A 101 -35.83 3.52 -6.32
C ASP A 101 -36.36 2.17 -5.79
N LEU A 102 -36.43 1.12 -6.62
CA LEU A 102 -37.03 -0.18 -6.27
C LEU A 102 -36.06 -1.34 -6.50
N ILE A 103 -35.19 -1.56 -5.53
CA ILE A 103 -34.47 -2.82 -5.33
C ILE A 103 -35.07 -3.61 -4.17
N TYR A 104 -34.91 -4.94 -4.19
CA TYR A 104 -35.50 -5.82 -3.19
C TYR A 104 -34.43 -6.58 -2.42
N PRO A 105 -34.60 -6.80 -1.10
CA PRO A 105 -33.70 -7.64 -0.34
C PRO A 105 -33.61 -9.05 -0.96
N GLY A 106 -32.39 -9.57 -1.07
CA GLY A 106 -32.12 -10.84 -1.74
C GLY A 106 -31.93 -10.75 -3.26
N MET A 107 -32.10 -9.56 -3.86
CA MET A 107 -31.76 -9.34 -5.26
C MET A 107 -30.24 -9.40 -5.44
N SER A 108 -29.78 -10.16 -6.44
CA SER A 108 -28.36 -10.24 -6.80
C SER A 108 -28.05 -9.19 -7.88
N LEU A 109 -27.28 -8.18 -7.52
CA LEU A 109 -26.88 -7.07 -8.40
C LEU A 109 -25.48 -7.29 -8.92
N LYS A 110 -25.30 -7.10 -10.23
CA LYS A 110 -23.97 -7.02 -10.83
C LYS A 110 -23.34 -5.68 -10.49
N THR A 111 -22.23 -5.70 -9.76
CA THR A 111 -21.56 -4.46 -9.34
C THR A 111 -20.22 -4.22 -10.03
N ALA A 112 -19.68 -5.19 -10.80
CA ALA A 112 -18.41 -5.04 -11.54
C ALA A 112 -18.21 -3.61 -12.06
N GLY A 113 -17.04 -3.02 -11.91
CA GLY A 113 -16.80 -1.66 -12.35
C GLY A 113 -15.43 -1.53 -12.98
N ARG A 114 -15.30 -0.60 -13.92
CA ARG A 114 -13.99 -0.19 -14.42
C ARG A 114 -13.54 1.03 -13.62
N GLY A 115 -12.41 0.89 -12.95
CA GLY A 115 -11.68 1.97 -12.32
C GLY A 115 -10.49 2.36 -13.18
N TYR A 116 -10.17 3.64 -13.19
CA TYR A 116 -9.11 4.23 -13.99
C TYR A 116 -8.20 5.06 -13.10
N ILE A 117 -6.90 4.79 -13.17
CA ILE A 117 -5.88 5.63 -12.53
C ILE A 117 -5.10 6.30 -13.65
N VAL A 118 -5.14 7.63 -13.70
CA VAL A 118 -4.32 8.39 -14.65
C VAL A 118 -2.87 8.31 -14.19
N ARG A 119 -2.01 7.72 -15.02
CA ARG A 119 -0.58 7.73 -14.77
C ARG A 119 -0.12 9.16 -14.93
N LYS A 120 0.50 9.70 -13.88
CA LYS A 120 1.14 11.01 -13.96
C LYS A 120 2.49 10.72 -14.56
N ASP A 121 2.71 11.14 -15.81
CA ASP A 121 3.96 10.94 -16.53
C ASP A 121 5.13 11.11 -15.55
N ALA A 122 5.97 10.09 -15.46
CA ALA A 122 7.03 10.03 -14.48
C ALA A 122 8.05 11.12 -14.83
N LYS A 123 7.77 12.37 -14.44
CA LYS A 123 8.62 13.53 -14.68
C LYS A 123 10.02 13.34 -14.07
N TYR A 124 10.15 12.32 -13.22
CA TYR A 124 11.38 11.84 -12.59
C TYR A 124 11.65 10.32 -12.74
N GLY A 125 10.92 9.61 -13.61
CA GLY A 125 11.10 8.18 -13.90
C GLY A 125 10.42 7.23 -12.93
N GLY A 126 9.81 6.15 -13.47
CA GLY A 126 9.53 4.94 -12.69
C GLY A 126 10.83 4.19 -12.41
N VAL A 127 10.72 3.06 -11.74
CA VAL A 127 11.85 2.17 -11.46
C VAL A 127 11.80 1.03 -12.47
N GLN A 128 12.88 0.82 -13.21
CA GLN A 128 13.06 -0.35 -14.07
C GLN A 128 14.25 -1.17 -13.55
N MET A 129 14.02 -2.43 -13.22
CA MET A 129 15.01 -3.35 -12.69
C MET A 129 15.06 -4.62 -13.54
N GLY A 130 15.79 -4.55 -14.65
CA GLY A 130 15.88 -5.66 -15.60
C GLY A 130 14.53 -5.96 -16.23
N GLU A 131 13.96 -7.09 -15.84
CA GLU A 131 12.77 -7.74 -16.40
C GLU A 131 11.45 -7.21 -15.83
N TYR A 132 11.48 -6.23 -14.93
CA TYR A 132 10.25 -5.59 -14.45
C TYR A 132 10.41 -4.09 -14.24
N SER A 133 9.28 -3.40 -14.19
CA SER A 133 9.20 -1.98 -13.82
C SER A 133 7.99 -1.66 -12.98
N MET A 134 8.02 -0.50 -12.33
CA MET A 134 6.88 0.08 -11.63
C MET A 134 6.98 1.60 -11.60
N ASP A 135 5.86 2.28 -11.49
CA ASP A 135 5.85 3.73 -11.33
C ASP A 135 6.28 4.12 -9.90
N MET A 136 6.99 5.26 -9.82
CA MET A 136 7.32 5.89 -8.55
C MET A 136 6.39 7.10 -8.34
N PRO A 137 5.80 7.27 -7.14
CA PRO A 137 4.95 8.43 -6.87
C PRO A 137 5.70 9.76 -7.03
N GLY A 138 4.98 10.81 -7.40
CA GLY A 138 5.52 12.13 -7.71
C GLY A 138 6.19 12.75 -6.49
N GLY A 139 7.47 13.08 -6.61
CA GLY A 139 8.26 13.68 -5.53
C GLY A 139 8.78 12.68 -4.50
N TRP A 140 8.53 11.38 -4.67
CA TRP A 140 9.10 10.34 -3.82
C TRP A 140 10.51 9.96 -4.28
N THR A 141 11.28 9.35 -3.38
CA THR A 141 12.65 8.88 -3.65
C THR A 141 12.79 7.40 -3.32
N ALA A 142 13.57 6.66 -4.11
CA ALA A 142 13.95 5.29 -3.80
C ALA A 142 15.16 5.24 -2.85
N GLY A 143 15.14 4.30 -1.90
CA GLY A 143 16.22 4.11 -0.93
C GLY A 143 16.01 2.90 -0.02
N VAL A 144 16.61 2.96 1.16
CA VAL A 144 16.53 1.93 2.21
C VAL A 144 15.76 2.52 3.38
N ILE A 145 14.87 1.73 3.99
CA ILE A 145 14.22 2.10 5.24
C ILE A 145 14.52 1.06 6.31
N SER A 146 14.78 1.52 7.54
CA SER A 146 15.03 0.63 8.67
C SER A 146 14.71 1.27 10.01
N SER A 147 14.16 0.47 10.92
CA SER A 147 13.98 0.82 12.33
C SER A 147 13.87 -0.48 13.14
N GLY A 148 14.85 -0.72 14.01
CA GLY A 148 15.01 -1.99 14.73
C GLY A 148 15.36 -3.14 13.80
N ASP A 149 14.59 -4.23 13.88
CA ASP A 149 14.71 -5.36 12.95
C ASP A 149 13.90 -5.17 11.67
N ALA A 150 12.98 -4.18 11.66
CA ALA A 150 12.24 -3.79 10.47
C ALA A 150 13.17 -3.11 9.47
N TYR A 151 13.30 -3.69 8.29
CA TYR A 151 14.21 -3.28 7.23
C TYR A 151 13.60 -3.57 5.87
N ALA A 152 13.83 -2.71 4.90
CA ALA A 152 13.64 -2.98 3.49
C ALA A 152 14.80 -2.35 2.72
N ASN A 153 15.50 -3.15 1.92
CA ASN A 153 16.64 -2.65 1.13
C ASN A 153 16.21 -1.87 -0.13
N PHE A 154 14.94 -1.97 -0.49
CA PHE A 154 14.33 -1.13 -1.50
C PHE A 154 12.98 -0.64 -1.00
N ALA A 155 12.86 0.68 -0.91
CA ALA A 155 11.66 1.35 -0.48
C ALA A 155 11.51 2.70 -1.18
N LEU A 156 10.28 3.11 -1.39
CA LEU A 156 9.93 4.45 -1.86
C LEU A 156 9.57 5.31 -0.64
N SER A 157 10.14 6.50 -0.52
CA SER A 157 9.90 7.40 0.61
C SER A 157 9.33 8.73 0.13
N GLY A 158 8.24 9.17 0.78
CA GLY A 158 7.60 10.46 0.55
C GLY A 158 8.03 11.50 1.59
N ASN A 159 7.26 12.59 1.71
CA ASN A 159 7.49 13.61 2.71
C ASN A 159 6.86 13.21 4.05
N GLY A 160 7.52 13.58 5.15
CA GLY A 160 7.01 13.30 6.49
C GLY A 160 7.15 11.82 6.87
N ILE A 161 6.16 11.27 7.58
CA ILE A 161 6.14 9.85 7.96
C ILE A 161 5.33 9.13 6.90
N SER A 162 5.98 8.85 5.76
CA SER A 162 5.40 8.11 4.65
C SER A 162 6.46 7.26 3.94
N GLY A 163 6.10 6.03 3.58
CA GLY A 163 7.00 5.15 2.86
C GLY A 163 6.31 3.87 2.39
N ILE A 164 6.90 3.22 1.39
CA ILE A 164 6.47 1.93 0.83
C ILE A 164 7.68 1.01 0.81
N ALA A 165 7.66 -0.05 1.62
CA ALA A 165 8.61 -1.14 1.53
C ALA A 165 8.23 -2.03 0.34
N CYS A 166 9.17 -2.33 -0.55
CA CYS A 166 8.89 -3.15 -1.74
C CYS A 166 9.57 -4.51 -1.63
N LEU A 167 8.87 -5.56 -2.04
CA LEU A 167 9.39 -6.92 -2.13
C LEU A 167 8.95 -7.54 -3.45
N VAL A 168 9.92 -7.84 -4.32
CA VAL A 168 9.69 -8.53 -5.59
C VAL A 168 10.37 -9.88 -5.52
N GLN A 169 9.64 -10.94 -5.82
CA GLN A 169 10.09 -12.33 -5.71
C GLN A 169 9.49 -13.15 -6.84
N ASP A 170 10.05 -14.34 -7.09
CA ASP A 170 9.42 -15.29 -7.99
C ASP A 170 8.03 -15.65 -7.46
N LYS A 171 7.05 -15.76 -8.36
CA LYS A 171 5.68 -16.10 -8.02
C LYS A 171 5.64 -17.48 -7.37
N ARG A 172 5.07 -17.54 -6.17
CA ARG A 172 4.88 -18.79 -5.43
C ARG A 172 3.48 -19.36 -5.65
N GLN A 173 3.41 -20.69 -5.71
CA GLN A 173 2.15 -21.40 -5.89
C GLN A 173 1.17 -21.14 -4.73
N GLU A 174 1.67 -21.00 -3.50
CA GLU A 174 0.81 -20.69 -2.35
C GLU A 174 0.15 -19.31 -2.49
N THR A 175 0.92 -18.31 -2.94
CA THR A 175 0.42 -16.95 -3.17
C THR A 175 -0.64 -16.91 -4.25
N GLU A 176 -0.42 -17.64 -5.36
CA GLU A 176 -1.39 -17.73 -6.45
C GLU A 176 -2.73 -18.31 -5.99
N ALA A 177 -2.71 -19.35 -5.16
CA ALA A 177 -3.92 -19.95 -4.61
C ALA A 177 -4.68 -18.98 -3.67
N ASP A 178 -3.96 -18.23 -2.81
CA ASP A 178 -4.58 -17.24 -1.93
C ASP A 178 -5.12 -16.02 -2.69
N VAL A 179 -4.49 -15.61 -3.80
CA VAL A 179 -4.99 -14.54 -4.68
C VAL A 179 -6.22 -14.98 -5.46
N GLN A 180 -6.27 -16.21 -5.96
CA GLN A 180 -7.45 -16.75 -6.66
C GLN A 180 -8.69 -16.83 -5.76
N ASP A 181 -8.51 -17.13 -4.47
CA ASP A 181 -9.57 -17.12 -3.45
C ASP A 181 -9.36 -15.94 -2.49
N TRP A 182 -9.31 -14.73 -3.06
CA TRP A 182 -8.99 -13.52 -2.31
C TRP A 182 -9.93 -13.27 -1.13
N GLN A 183 -11.22 -13.62 -1.25
CA GLN A 183 -12.17 -13.49 -0.15
C GLN A 183 -11.71 -14.31 1.07
N LYS A 184 -11.29 -15.57 0.86
CA LYS A 184 -10.80 -16.42 1.95
C LYS A 184 -9.45 -15.94 2.48
N ALA A 185 -8.57 -15.43 1.64
CA ALA A 185 -7.32 -14.80 2.08
C ALA A 185 -7.61 -13.57 2.96
N ALA A 186 -8.54 -12.72 2.56
CA ALA A 186 -8.99 -11.55 3.33
C ALA A 186 -9.53 -11.94 4.72
N GLU A 187 -10.34 -13.00 4.82
CA GLU A 187 -10.80 -13.54 6.11
C GLU A 187 -9.63 -13.95 7.02
N LYS A 188 -8.59 -14.59 6.48
CA LYS A 188 -7.37 -14.94 7.22
C LYS A 188 -6.60 -13.70 7.68
N VAL A 189 -6.42 -12.71 6.80
CA VAL A 189 -5.76 -11.42 7.13
C VAL A 189 -6.51 -10.72 8.26
N GLN A 190 -7.84 -10.60 8.14
CA GLN A 190 -8.69 -9.96 9.14
C GLN A 190 -8.55 -10.65 10.50
N LYS A 191 -8.75 -11.97 10.54
CA LYS A 191 -8.64 -12.75 11.77
C LYS A 191 -7.25 -12.62 12.40
N TYR A 192 -6.19 -12.72 11.59
CA TYR A 192 -4.82 -12.60 12.09
C TYR A 192 -4.55 -11.23 12.72
N GLY A 193 -4.96 -10.14 12.06
CA GLY A 193 -4.81 -8.77 12.57
C GLY A 193 -5.56 -8.56 13.89
N GLU A 194 -6.80 -9.02 13.97
CA GLU A 194 -7.65 -8.90 15.16
C GLU A 194 -7.12 -9.72 16.35
N GLU A 195 -6.65 -10.96 16.10
CA GLU A 195 -6.18 -11.86 17.16
C GLU A 195 -4.78 -11.49 17.68
N ASN A 196 -3.87 -11.06 16.80
CA ASN A 196 -2.46 -10.86 17.16
C ASN A 196 -2.11 -9.41 17.51
N TYR A 197 -2.90 -8.44 17.05
CA TYR A 197 -2.65 -7.01 17.26
C TYR A 197 -3.86 -6.27 17.88
N PRO A 198 -4.46 -6.78 18.97
CA PRO A 198 -5.64 -6.19 19.57
C PRO A 198 -5.37 -4.77 20.05
N GLY A 199 -6.20 -3.82 19.62
CA GLY A 199 -6.08 -2.40 19.96
C GLY A 199 -4.98 -1.65 19.21
N LYS A 200 -4.14 -2.34 18.44
CA LYS A 200 -3.15 -1.74 17.54
C LYS A 200 -3.63 -1.69 16.10
N VAL A 201 -4.41 -2.66 15.65
CA VAL A 201 -4.95 -2.74 14.28
C VAL A 201 -6.46 -2.55 14.32
N SER A 202 -6.99 -1.75 13.38
CA SER A 202 -8.43 -1.48 13.21
C SER A 202 -8.75 -1.07 11.78
N ASP A 203 -10.04 -0.94 11.45
CA ASP A 203 -10.51 -0.43 10.16
C ASP A 203 -9.91 -1.17 8.96
N LEU A 204 -9.90 -2.51 9.03
CA LEU A 204 -9.45 -3.33 7.91
C LEU A 204 -10.41 -3.21 6.73
N THR A 205 -9.86 -2.95 5.55
CA THR A 205 -10.59 -3.00 4.27
C THR A 205 -9.81 -3.83 3.25
N PHE A 206 -10.52 -4.35 2.26
CA PHE A 206 -9.97 -5.25 1.25
C PHE A 206 -10.44 -4.81 -0.13
N GLU A 207 -9.55 -4.87 -1.11
CA GLU A 207 -9.83 -4.55 -2.49
C GLU A 207 -9.24 -5.62 -3.41
N HIS A 208 -9.92 -5.91 -4.51
CA HIS A 208 -9.47 -6.86 -5.52
C HIS A 208 -9.86 -6.36 -6.90
N TYR A 209 -8.89 -6.32 -7.80
CA TYR A 209 -9.07 -5.87 -9.15
C TYR A 209 -8.37 -6.81 -10.14
N GLY A 210 -9.08 -7.24 -11.18
CA GLY A 210 -8.47 -7.75 -12.40
C GLY A 210 -7.87 -6.62 -13.24
N MET A 211 -6.90 -6.97 -14.08
CA MET A 211 -6.28 -6.09 -15.07
C MET A 211 -6.18 -6.84 -16.41
N GLU A 212 -5.62 -6.18 -17.44
CA GLU A 212 -5.25 -6.86 -18.68
C GLU A 212 -4.25 -8.01 -18.42
N ASN A 213 -4.18 -8.98 -19.33
CA ASN A 213 -3.32 -10.18 -19.23
C ASN A 213 -3.64 -11.15 -18.07
N ASP A 214 -4.91 -11.17 -17.61
CA ASP A 214 -5.37 -12.01 -16.49
C ASP A 214 -4.58 -11.78 -15.19
N GLU A 215 -3.99 -10.58 -15.04
CA GLU A 215 -3.30 -10.14 -13.83
C GLU A 215 -4.29 -9.66 -12.78
N ALA A 216 -3.90 -9.78 -11.50
CA ALA A 216 -4.71 -9.35 -10.38
C ALA A 216 -3.92 -8.40 -9.46
N VAL A 217 -4.63 -7.39 -8.96
CA VAL A 217 -4.18 -6.47 -7.92
C VAL A 217 -5.04 -6.68 -6.69
N CYS A 218 -4.43 -7.18 -5.62
CA CYS A 218 -5.08 -7.37 -4.33
C CYS A 218 -4.54 -6.34 -3.35
N LEU A 219 -5.42 -5.71 -2.57
CA LEU A 219 -5.02 -4.81 -1.50
C LEU A 219 -5.76 -5.11 -0.21
N TYR A 220 -5.08 -4.88 0.91
CA TYR A 220 -5.75 -4.65 2.17
C TYR A 220 -5.16 -3.43 2.85
N SER A 221 -5.98 -2.71 3.60
CA SER A 221 -5.57 -1.52 4.34
C SER A 221 -6.08 -1.57 5.76
N PHE A 222 -5.41 -0.88 6.68
CA PHE A 222 -5.80 -0.81 8.08
C PHE A 222 -5.23 0.42 8.78
N THR A 223 -5.81 0.79 9.91
CA THR A 223 -5.29 1.80 10.81
C THR A 223 -4.37 1.12 11.81
N TYR A 224 -3.09 1.52 11.84
CA TYR A 224 -2.17 1.15 12.91
C TYR A 224 -2.16 2.23 13.99
N ARG A 225 -2.24 1.82 15.26
CA ARG A 225 -2.31 2.69 16.43
C ARG A 225 -1.35 2.23 17.51
N ALA A 226 -0.70 3.18 18.17
CA ALA A 226 0.10 2.94 19.37
C ALA A 226 -0.20 3.99 20.45
N ASP A 227 -0.31 3.55 21.70
CA ASP A 227 -0.34 4.46 22.84
C ASP A 227 1.11 4.85 23.18
N LEU A 228 1.42 6.15 23.08
CA LEU A 228 2.78 6.62 23.31
C LEU A 228 3.14 6.61 24.80
N ALA A 229 2.15 6.46 25.69
CA ALA A 229 2.40 6.31 27.12
C ALA A 229 3.24 5.07 27.43
N ASP A 230 3.13 4.02 26.61
CA ASP A 230 3.95 2.80 26.70
C ASP A 230 5.46 3.07 26.48
N TYR A 231 5.79 4.24 25.94
CA TYR A 231 7.14 4.70 25.61
C TYR A 231 7.53 5.98 26.38
N GLU A 232 6.89 6.25 27.51
CA GLU A 232 7.13 7.46 28.32
C GLU A 232 6.87 8.78 27.58
N MET A 233 5.97 8.75 26.59
CA MET A 233 5.60 9.88 25.76
C MET A 233 4.08 10.14 25.86
N ASP A 234 3.66 11.39 25.69
CA ASP A 234 2.22 11.73 25.74
C ASP A 234 1.56 11.60 24.36
N GLY A 235 0.39 10.95 24.32
CA GLY A 235 -0.50 10.94 23.17
C GLY A 235 -0.66 9.58 22.51
N VAL A 236 -1.32 9.58 21.36
CA VAL A 236 -1.58 8.38 20.57
C VAL A 236 -1.02 8.62 19.18
N PHE A 237 -0.23 7.68 18.70
CA PHE A 237 0.17 7.63 17.30
C PHE A 237 -0.85 6.84 16.50
N SER A 238 -1.17 7.31 15.30
CA SER A 238 -1.99 6.59 14.33
C SER A 238 -1.48 6.86 12.93
N CYS A 239 -1.43 5.83 12.09
CA CYS A 239 -1.16 5.96 10.66
C CYS A 239 -2.06 5.01 9.86
N ARG A 240 -2.28 5.34 8.58
CA ARG A 240 -2.87 4.40 7.62
C ARG A 240 -1.76 3.52 7.06
N VAL A 241 -2.08 2.24 6.89
CA VAL A 241 -1.24 1.25 6.25
C VAL A 241 -2.02 0.65 5.09
N CYS A 242 -1.38 0.49 3.95
CA CYS A 242 -1.94 -0.21 2.80
C CYS A 242 -0.91 -1.20 2.26
N VAL A 243 -1.36 -2.42 2.00
CA VAL A 243 -0.54 -3.48 1.43
C VAL A 243 -1.11 -3.82 0.07
N GLY A 244 -0.30 -3.66 -0.97
CA GLY A 244 -0.64 -4.03 -2.33
C GLY A 244 0.13 -5.25 -2.78
N MET A 245 -0.53 -6.14 -3.51
CA MET A 245 0.03 -7.32 -4.14
C MET A 245 -0.33 -7.33 -5.62
N LYS A 246 0.63 -7.60 -6.49
CA LYS A 246 0.39 -7.93 -7.90
C LYS A 246 1.07 -9.26 -8.25
N LEU A 247 0.31 -10.13 -8.92
CA LEU A 247 0.86 -11.33 -9.56
C LEU A 247 0.88 -11.10 -11.07
N THR A 248 2.04 -11.36 -11.67
CA THR A 248 2.23 -11.41 -13.12
C THR A 248 2.45 -12.87 -13.56
N GLU A 249 2.95 -13.09 -14.77
CA GLU A 249 3.18 -14.42 -15.31
C GLU A 249 4.17 -15.21 -14.44
N HIS A 250 5.26 -14.59 -13.99
CA HIS A 250 6.31 -15.27 -13.21
C HIS A 250 6.71 -14.56 -11.91
N ILE A 251 6.22 -13.34 -11.65
CA ILE A 251 6.63 -12.51 -10.51
C ILE A 251 5.46 -12.30 -9.55
N GLN A 252 5.76 -12.22 -8.25
CA GLN A 252 4.89 -11.60 -7.26
C GLN A 252 5.56 -10.35 -6.67
N ALA A 253 4.84 -9.23 -6.64
CA ALA A 253 5.31 -7.97 -6.10
C ALA A 253 4.42 -7.53 -4.92
N GLN A 254 5.03 -7.23 -3.78
CA GLN A 254 4.36 -6.79 -2.56
C GLN A 254 4.85 -5.40 -2.14
N PHE A 255 3.92 -4.55 -1.72
CA PHE A 255 4.16 -3.17 -1.36
C PHE A 255 3.53 -2.87 -0.01
N VAL A 256 4.33 -2.69 1.04
CA VAL A 256 3.85 -2.34 2.38
C VAL A 256 4.02 -0.84 2.59
N GLY A 257 2.94 -0.09 2.35
CA GLY A 257 2.89 1.36 2.50
C GLY A 257 2.35 1.81 3.85
N TYR A 258 2.88 2.89 4.40
CA TYR A 258 2.32 3.60 5.56
C TYR A 258 2.35 5.12 5.35
N ALA A 259 1.39 5.83 5.94
CA ALA A 259 1.44 7.29 6.05
C ALA A 259 0.58 7.86 7.19
N VAL A 260 0.97 9.02 7.73
CA VAL A 260 0.18 9.77 8.73
C VAL A 260 -0.76 10.81 8.07
N ASP A 261 -0.24 11.62 7.14
CA ASP A 261 -0.95 12.76 6.54
C ASP A 261 -0.97 12.67 5.00
N TYR A 262 -1.05 11.45 4.46
CA TYR A 262 -1.07 11.20 3.01
C TYR A 262 -1.97 10.01 2.67
N ASP A 263 -2.62 10.06 1.50
CA ASP A 263 -3.47 8.99 0.98
C ASP A 263 -2.60 7.82 0.48
N ILE A 264 -2.15 7.01 1.45
CA ILE A 264 -1.28 5.87 1.18
C ILE A 264 -2.01 4.76 0.41
N GLU A 265 -3.33 4.63 0.55
CA GLU A 265 -4.14 3.61 -0.12
C GLU A 265 -4.13 3.83 -1.62
N SER A 266 -4.47 5.04 -2.07
CA SER A 266 -4.41 5.39 -3.49
C SER A 266 -2.98 5.30 -4.04
N CYS A 267 -1.99 5.67 -3.24
CA CYS A 267 -0.58 5.60 -3.64
C CYS A 267 -0.09 4.15 -3.83
N VAL A 268 -0.35 3.28 -2.86
CA VAL A 268 0.02 1.86 -2.95
C VAL A 268 -0.75 1.18 -4.07
N ARG A 269 -2.05 1.50 -4.25
CA ARG A 269 -2.85 1.02 -5.39
C ARG A 269 -2.21 1.41 -6.72
N TYR A 270 -1.78 2.66 -6.87
CA TYR A 270 -1.09 3.12 -8.07
C TYR A 270 0.22 2.38 -8.34
N VAL A 271 1.12 2.32 -7.34
CA VAL A 271 2.41 1.63 -7.49
C VAL A 271 2.20 0.16 -7.83
N THR A 272 1.28 -0.51 -7.15
CA THR A 272 0.96 -1.92 -7.37
C THR A 272 0.38 -2.17 -8.76
N ALA A 273 -0.62 -1.39 -9.18
CA ALA A 273 -1.24 -1.52 -10.50
C ALA A 273 -0.28 -1.20 -11.65
N SER A 274 0.69 -0.30 -11.41
CA SER A 274 1.71 0.08 -12.40
C SER A 274 2.83 -0.94 -12.57
N PHE A 275 2.93 -1.94 -11.68
CA PHE A 275 3.97 -2.95 -11.76
C PHE A 275 3.78 -3.80 -13.03
N GLU A 276 4.84 -3.99 -13.81
CA GLU A 276 4.80 -4.66 -15.11
C GLU A 276 6.01 -5.60 -15.25
N GLU A 277 5.76 -6.82 -15.71
CA GLU A 277 6.77 -7.80 -16.11
C GLU A 277 7.04 -7.68 -17.62
N HIS A 278 8.31 -7.58 -18.01
CA HIS A 278 8.75 -7.36 -19.39
C HIS A 278 9.22 -8.65 -20.04
N THR A 279 8.29 -9.44 -20.59
CA THR A 279 8.55 -10.82 -21.05
C THR A 279 9.49 -11.02 -22.25
N GLN A 280 10.02 -9.93 -22.78
CA GLN A 280 10.76 -9.95 -24.02
C GLN A 280 12.23 -10.33 -23.82
N GLY A 281 12.57 -11.59 -24.12
CA GLY A 281 13.95 -12.00 -24.38
C GLY A 281 14.71 -12.64 -23.22
N TYR A 282 14.03 -13.01 -22.12
CA TYR A 282 14.60 -13.86 -21.08
C TYR A 282 14.36 -15.35 -21.33
N ASP A 283 15.30 -16.16 -20.87
CA ASP A 283 15.22 -17.62 -20.89
C ASP A 283 14.40 -18.09 -19.68
N LEU A 284 13.24 -18.71 -19.93
CA LEU A 284 12.36 -19.21 -18.87
C LEU A 284 13.02 -20.27 -18.00
N ASP A 285 13.99 -21.02 -18.54
CA ASP A 285 14.71 -22.05 -17.79
C ASP A 285 15.73 -21.45 -16.80
N GLU A 286 16.11 -20.18 -16.97
CA GLU A 286 17.06 -19.45 -16.11
C GLU A 286 16.42 -18.26 -15.37
N PHE A 287 15.11 -18.02 -15.56
CA PHE A 287 14.43 -16.84 -15.01
C PHE A 287 14.27 -16.92 -13.48
N THR A 288 14.81 -15.92 -12.79
CA THR A 288 14.49 -15.65 -11.40
C THR A 288 14.72 -14.17 -11.09
N VAL A 289 13.79 -13.57 -10.37
CA VAL A 289 13.96 -12.24 -9.75
C VAL A 289 14.26 -12.36 -8.26
N SER A 290 14.24 -13.56 -7.68
CA SER A 290 14.64 -13.77 -6.29
C SER A 290 16.13 -13.49 -6.05
N ASP A 291 16.95 -13.56 -7.10
CA ASP A 291 18.37 -13.16 -7.07
C ASP A 291 18.57 -11.62 -7.11
N SER A 292 17.50 -10.83 -7.27
CA SER A 292 17.52 -9.34 -7.26
C SER A 292 17.97 -8.73 -5.93
N ASN A 293 18.26 -9.56 -4.93
CA ASN A 293 18.63 -9.18 -3.56
C ASN A 293 17.56 -8.36 -2.82
N MET A 294 16.32 -8.23 -3.32
CA MET A 294 15.27 -7.52 -2.59
C MET A 294 14.91 -8.29 -1.31
N ALA A 295 14.90 -7.58 -0.18
CA ALA A 295 14.69 -8.16 1.12
C ALA A 295 13.95 -7.20 2.04
N ILE A 296 12.87 -7.71 2.64
CA ILE A 296 12.19 -7.09 3.77
C ILE A 296 12.37 -8.01 4.98
N SER A 297 12.66 -7.43 6.15
CA SER A 297 12.72 -8.16 7.42
C SER A 297 12.07 -7.35 8.54
N PRO A 298 11.66 -7.94 9.67
CA PRO A 298 11.73 -9.37 9.98
C PRO A 298 10.75 -10.18 9.12
N GLU A 299 11.18 -11.36 8.67
CA GLU A 299 10.26 -12.36 8.15
C GLU A 299 9.58 -13.04 9.34
N SER A 300 8.28 -12.81 9.49
CA SER A 300 7.49 -13.38 10.59
C SER A 300 6.50 -14.38 10.03
N PRO A 301 6.57 -15.67 10.42
CA PRO A 301 5.63 -16.69 9.96
C PRO A 301 4.17 -16.33 10.28
N TRP A 302 3.29 -16.62 9.35
CA TRP A 302 1.83 -16.45 9.48
C TRP A 302 1.11 -17.36 8.48
N GLU A 303 -0.23 -17.38 8.53
CA GLU A 303 -1.07 -18.34 7.79
C GLU A 303 -0.98 -18.21 6.26
N LEU A 304 -0.60 -17.03 5.75
CA LEU A 304 -0.41 -16.75 4.32
C LEU A 304 1.06 -16.89 3.95
N GLU A 305 1.56 -18.12 3.87
CA GLU A 305 2.99 -18.44 3.73
C GLU A 305 3.66 -17.79 2.49
N GLY A 306 2.89 -17.55 1.43
CA GLY A 306 3.34 -16.89 0.21
C GLY A 306 3.40 -15.36 0.30
N MET A 307 2.77 -14.77 1.30
CA MET A 307 2.67 -13.32 1.48
C MET A 307 3.55 -12.84 2.64
N PHE A 308 4.00 -11.59 2.56
CA PHE A 308 4.80 -10.98 3.61
C PHE A 308 3.92 -10.49 4.76
N ASN A 309 4.30 -10.81 6.00
CA ASN A 309 3.57 -10.40 7.20
C ASN A 309 3.78 -8.91 7.50
N SER A 310 2.94 -8.07 6.88
CA SER A 310 2.99 -6.61 7.02
C SER A 310 2.70 -6.13 8.44
N PHE A 311 1.85 -6.82 9.21
CA PHE A 311 1.51 -6.44 10.57
C PHE A 311 2.73 -6.49 11.48
N ALA A 312 3.49 -7.59 11.43
CA ALA A 312 4.71 -7.74 12.20
C ALA A 312 5.76 -6.70 11.83
N TRP A 313 5.90 -6.41 10.53
CA TRP A 313 6.83 -5.41 10.05
C TRP A 313 6.48 -3.99 10.51
N ILE A 314 5.21 -3.59 10.35
CA ILE A 314 4.71 -2.27 10.80
C ILE A 314 4.86 -2.13 12.31
N ASP A 315 4.48 -3.16 13.08
CA ASP A 315 4.57 -3.10 14.53
C ASP A 315 6.02 -2.98 15.02
N GLU A 316 6.94 -3.75 14.45
CA GLU A 316 8.37 -3.66 14.76
C GLU A 316 8.94 -2.29 14.36
N PHE A 317 8.65 -1.83 13.13
CA PHE A 317 9.16 -0.56 12.62
C PHE A 317 8.80 0.61 13.54
N PHE A 318 7.52 0.76 13.86
CA PHE A 318 7.05 1.85 14.72
C PHE A 318 7.42 1.66 16.19
N THR A 319 7.37 0.44 16.72
CA THR A 319 7.83 0.16 18.09
C THR A 319 9.30 0.56 18.27
N ALA A 320 10.18 0.18 17.34
CA ALA A 320 11.58 0.56 17.36
C ALA A 320 11.76 2.08 17.19
N LEU A 321 10.94 2.72 16.35
CA LEU A 321 10.97 4.16 16.13
C LEU A 321 10.60 4.92 17.42
N PHE A 322 9.56 4.49 18.14
CA PHE A 322 9.13 5.09 19.40
C PHE A 322 10.15 4.88 20.51
N LYS A 323 10.70 3.66 20.67
CA LYS A 323 11.79 3.39 21.63
C LYS A 323 12.98 4.32 21.39
N ARG A 324 13.39 4.47 20.13
CA ARG A 324 14.46 5.39 19.75
C ARG A 324 14.11 6.84 20.06
N ALA A 325 12.90 7.28 19.75
CA ALA A 325 12.44 8.65 20.05
C ALA A 325 12.38 8.95 21.56
N ALA A 326 12.05 7.93 22.38
CA ALA A 326 12.03 7.98 23.83
C ALA A 326 13.44 7.90 24.46
N GLY A 327 14.49 7.61 23.68
CA GLY A 327 15.85 7.39 24.19
C GLY A 327 16.00 6.06 24.95
N ILE A 328 15.06 5.13 24.77
CA ILE A 328 15.13 3.76 25.24
C ILE A 328 15.99 3.01 24.22
N GLU A 329 17.33 3.11 24.31
CA GLU A 329 18.25 2.50 23.33
C GLU A 329 18.02 0.98 23.25
N PRO A 330 17.46 0.45 22.15
CA PRO A 330 17.64 -0.95 21.83
C PRO A 330 19.09 -1.13 21.37
N GLU A 331 19.69 -2.28 21.65
CA GLU A 331 20.95 -2.65 21.00
C GLU A 331 20.72 -2.62 19.49
N LYS A 332 21.45 -1.76 18.74
CA LYS A 332 21.25 -1.63 17.28
C LYS A 332 21.35 -3.00 16.63
N SER A 333 20.37 -3.34 15.78
CA SER A 333 20.40 -4.63 15.11
C SER A 333 21.66 -4.74 14.22
N PRO A 334 22.20 -5.95 13.99
CA PRO A 334 23.33 -6.13 13.07
C PRO A 334 23.06 -5.53 11.67
N LYS A 335 21.78 -5.52 11.23
CA LYS A 335 21.36 -4.94 9.96
C LYS A 335 21.38 -3.42 9.98
N GLU A 336 20.85 -2.77 11.02
CA GLU A 336 20.95 -1.32 11.18
C GLU A 336 22.41 -0.84 11.19
N ASN A 337 23.27 -1.57 11.89
CA ASN A 337 24.70 -1.28 11.92
C ASN A 337 25.36 -1.42 10.54
N LEU A 338 24.88 -2.32 9.69
CA LEU A 338 25.37 -2.50 8.33
C LEU A 338 24.96 -1.33 7.44
N VAL A 339 23.70 -0.91 7.49
CA VAL A 339 23.18 0.24 6.74
C VAL A 339 23.89 1.53 7.16
N ASP A 340 24.07 1.75 8.47
CA ASP A 340 24.81 2.91 9.01
C ASP A 340 26.27 2.92 8.54
N LYS A 341 26.91 1.76 8.41
CA LYS A 341 28.28 1.65 7.88
C LYS A 341 28.30 1.95 6.39
N MET A 342 27.41 1.35 5.61
CA MET A 342 27.33 1.57 4.15
C MET A 342 27.08 3.05 3.81
N THR A 343 26.19 3.71 4.53
CA THR A 343 25.90 5.15 4.37
C THR A 343 27.05 6.05 4.82
N ARG A 344 27.86 5.65 5.82
CA ARG A 344 29.03 6.43 6.28
C ARG A 344 30.28 6.28 5.41
N THR A 345 30.47 5.15 4.74
CA THR A 345 31.67 4.90 3.93
C THR A 345 31.60 5.53 2.53
N GLY A 346 30.44 6.05 2.13
CA GLY A 346 30.22 6.79 0.89
C GLY A 346 30.42 8.31 0.97
N LYS A 347 31.04 8.83 2.04
CA LYS A 347 31.40 10.25 2.19
C LYS A 347 32.83 10.57 1.81
#